data_AF-A8XP48-F1
#
_entry.id   AF-A8XP48-F1
#
_cell.length_a   1.000
_cell.length_b   1.000
_cell.length_c   1.000
_cell.angle_alpha   90.00
_cell.angle_beta   90.00
_cell.angle_gamma   90.00
#
_symmetry.space_group_name_H-M   'P 1'
#
loop_
_entity.id
_entity.type
_entity.pdbx_description
1 polymer ?
#
loop_
_entity_poly.entity_id
_entity_poly.type
_entity_poly.pdbx_seq_one_letter_code
_entity_poly.pdbx_strand_id
1 'polypeptide(L)' 'MAWADTEFIGCGAKKCESPFLPGMDVLFEFRMACLYKEKGNILNSNIYQQGKACSSCPSGFKCEGDSGLCVRN' A
#
# COMPACT_ATOMS: atom_id res chain seq x y z
N MET A 1 0.93 2.29 -1.70
CA MET A 1 2.13 2.27 -0.86
C MET A 1 2.47 3.64 -0.28
N ALA A 2 2.69 4.70 -1.08
CA ALA A 2 3.10 6.01 -0.57
C ALA A 2 1.97 7.08 -0.50
N TRP A 3 0.72 6.72 -0.81
CA TRP A 3 -0.39 7.66 -0.82
C TRP A 3 -0.71 8.09 0.62
N ALA A 4 -0.57 9.38 0.94
CA ALA A 4 -0.59 9.87 2.32
C ALA A 4 -1.91 9.60 3.04
N ASP A 5 -3.03 9.66 2.31
CA ASP A 5 -4.36 9.43 2.88
C ASP A 5 -4.70 7.94 3.07
N THR A 6 -3.83 7.04 2.61
CA THR A 6 -4.03 5.59 2.71
C THR A 6 -3.35 5.03 3.95
N GLU A 7 -4.08 4.93 5.06
CA GLU A 7 -3.58 4.44 6.35
C GLU A 7 -3.62 2.89 6.50
N PHE A 8 -4.62 2.24 5.88
CA PHE A 8 -4.84 0.81 6.09
C PHE A 8 -4.56 -0.01 4.82
N ILE A 9 -3.84 -1.11 5.00
CA ILE A 9 -3.54 -2.10 3.98
C ILE A 9 -3.87 -3.52 4.50
N GLY A 10 -4.46 -4.35 3.64
CA GLY A 10 -4.64 -5.78 3.88
C GLY A 10 -4.09 -6.55 2.70
N CYS A 11 -3.20 -7.52 2.95
CA CYS A 11 -2.58 -8.33 1.92
C CYS A 11 -2.92 -9.82 2.12
N GLY A 12 -3.06 -10.54 1.01
CA GLY A 12 -3.21 -11.99 0.98
C GLY A 12 -2.31 -12.59 -0.08
N ALA A 13 -1.73 -13.76 0.22
CA ALA A 13 -0.93 -14.53 -0.72
C ALA A 13 -1.57 -15.90 -0.93
N LYS A 14 -1.59 -16.37 -2.18
CA LYS A 14 -2.09 -17.70 -2.52
C LYS A 14 -1.16 -18.37 -3.52
N LYS A 15 -0.88 -19.65 -3.28
CA LYS A 15 -0.29 -20.53 -4.28
C LYS A 15 -1.33 -20.81 -5.35
N CYS A 16 -1.07 -20.39 -6.57
CA CYS A 16 -1.90 -20.59 -7.74
C CYS A 16 -1.16 -21.49 -8.74
N GLU A 17 -1.91 -22.19 -9.56
CA GLU A 17 -1.34 -22.84 -10.74
C GLU A 17 -0.99 -21.75 -11.76
N SER A 18 0.22 -21.81 -12.29
CA SER A 18 0.67 -20.93 -13.36
C SER A 18 -0.12 -21.26 -14.63
N PRO A 19 -0.48 -20.26 -15.46
CA PRO A 19 -1.15 -20.51 -16.73
C PRO A 19 -0.38 -21.56 -17.55
N PHE A 20 -1.14 -22.54 -18.03
CA PHE A 20 -0.66 -23.75 -18.70
C PHE A 20 0.09 -23.39 -19.98
N LEU A 21 1.33 -23.86 -20.12
CA LEU A 21 2.00 -23.97 -21.42
C LEU A 21 1.84 -25.44 -21.87
N PRO A 22 1.35 -25.72 -23.10
CA PRO A 22 1.15 -27.09 -23.56
C PRO A 22 2.45 -27.90 -23.47
N GLY A 23 2.43 -29.03 -22.75
CA GLY A 23 3.57 -29.93 -22.62
C GLY A 23 4.51 -29.68 -21.43
N MET A 24 4.15 -28.81 -20.48
CA MET A 24 4.87 -28.68 -19.20
C MET A 24 4.06 -29.24 -18.02
N ASP A 25 4.78 -29.78 -17.03
CA ASP A 25 4.22 -30.14 -15.73
C ASP A 25 3.58 -28.91 -15.05
N VAL A 26 2.62 -29.15 -14.16
CA VAL A 26 1.92 -28.09 -13.42
C VAL A 26 2.95 -27.24 -12.66
N LEU A 27 3.15 -26.02 -13.13
CA LEU A 27 3.94 -25.00 -12.45
C LEU A 27 3.05 -24.28 -11.44
N PHE A 28 3.61 -23.94 -10.29
CA PHE A 28 2.92 -23.17 -9.27
C PHE A 28 3.59 -21.81 -9.08
N GLU A 29 2.80 -20.77 -8.92
CA GLU A 29 3.25 -19.42 -8.59
C GLU A 29 2.55 -18.93 -7.31
N PHE A 30 3.21 -18.07 -6.54
CA PHE A 30 2.54 -17.35 -5.45
C PHE A 30 2.03 -16.01 -5.98
N ARG A 31 0.72 -15.83 -5.96
CA ARG A 31 0.09 -14.53 -6.26
C ARG A 31 -0.21 -13.80 -4.97
N MET A 32 0.23 -12.54 -4.89
CA MET A 32 -0.05 -11.66 -3.75
C MET A 32 -0.93 -10.51 -4.21
N ALA A 33 -1.96 -10.22 -3.44
CA ALA A 33 -2.82 -9.06 -3.64
C ALA A 33 -2.88 -8.25 -2.35
N CYS A 34 -2.72 -6.93 -2.48
CA CYS A 34 -2.92 -6.00 -1.38
C CYS A 34 -4.04 -5.04 -1.74
N LEU A 35 -4.97 -4.88 -0.81
CA LEU A 35 -6.04 -3.89 -0.88
C LEU A 35 -5.76 -2.78 0.12
N TYR A 36 -6.07 -1.57 -0.30
CA TYR A 36 -5.92 -0.36 0.48
C TYR A 36 -7.31 0.16 0.80
N LYS A 37 -7.55 0.56 2.06
CA LYS A 37 -8.89 0.98 2.49
C LYS A 37 -9.32 2.27 1.78
N GLU A 38 -8.49 3.30 1.87
CA GLU A 38 -8.71 4.54 1.14
C GLU A 38 -8.09 4.45 -0.25
N LYS A 39 -8.86 4.86 -1.25
CA LYS A 39 -8.41 4.83 -2.65
C LYS A 39 -7.27 5.84 -2.85
N GLY A 40 -6.18 5.37 -3.42
CA GLY A 40 -5.12 6.21 -3.95
C GLY A 40 -5.15 6.25 -5.48
N ASN A 41 -4.01 6.60 -6.09
CA ASN A 41 -3.79 6.58 -7.54
C ASN A 41 -4.84 7.36 -8.34
N ILE A 42 -5.29 8.48 -7.78
CA ILE A 42 -6.25 9.37 -8.42
C ILE A 42 -5.50 10.23 -9.45
N LEU A 43 -5.93 10.17 -10.71
CA LEU A 43 -5.35 10.97 -11.79
C LEU A 43 -5.37 12.46 -11.46
N ASN A 44 -4.27 13.15 -11.76
CA ASN A 44 -4.08 14.59 -11.51
C ASN A 44 -4.18 15.00 -10.03
N SER A 45 -4.03 14.06 -9.10
CA SER A 45 -3.93 14.34 -7.67
C SER A 45 -2.53 14.08 -7.15
N ASN A 46 -2.13 14.81 -6.11
CA ASN A 46 -0.84 14.61 -5.46
C ASN A 46 -0.89 13.36 -4.56
N ILE A 47 0.16 12.53 -4.63
CA ILE A 47 0.30 11.31 -3.81
C ILE A 47 0.39 11.68 -2.31
N TYR A 48 1.07 12.79 -2.02
CA TYR A 48 1.22 13.40 -0.70
C TYR A 48 1.48 14.89 -0.87
N GLN A 49 1.23 15.70 0.17
CA GLN A 49 1.63 17.10 0.17
C GLN A 49 3.13 17.23 0.41
N GLN A 50 3.83 17.96 -0.45
CA GLN A 50 5.26 18.21 -0.27
C GLN A 50 5.50 19.19 0.89
N GLY A 51 6.43 18.86 1.77
CA GLY A 51 6.77 19.67 2.93
C GLY A 51 7.77 18.99 3.85
N LYS A 52 8.04 19.61 5.00
CA LYS A 52 8.82 18.97 6.06
C LYS A 52 8.01 17.79 6.61
N ALA A 53 8.67 16.68 6.96
CA ALA A 53 8.01 15.54 7.58
C ALA A 53 7.13 15.98 8.76
N CYS A 54 5.92 15.41 8.85
CA CYS A 54 4.90 15.73 9.84
C CYS A 54 4.39 17.18 9.90
N SER A 55 4.77 18.08 8.98
CA SER A 55 4.32 19.48 9.05
C SER A 55 2.81 19.66 8.86
N SER A 56 2.13 18.61 8.37
CA SER A 56 0.71 18.62 8.02
C SER A 56 -0.02 17.36 8.50
N CYS A 57 0.34 16.79 9.66
CA CYS A 57 -0.40 15.63 10.19
C CYS A 57 -1.87 16.00 10.49
N PRO A 58 -2.84 15.14 10.14
CA PRO A 58 -4.24 15.39 10.40
C PRO A 58 -4.58 15.30 11.90
N SER A 59 -5.71 15.91 12.28
CA SER A 59 -6.21 15.87 13.66
C SER A 59 -6.37 14.44 14.18
N GLY A 60 -5.91 14.19 15.41
CA GLY A 60 -5.94 12.87 16.03
C GLY A 60 -4.71 12.00 15.75
N PHE A 61 -3.76 12.49 14.96
CA PHE A 61 -2.48 11.83 14.70
C PHE A 61 -1.34 12.62 15.35
N LYS A 62 -0.26 11.91 15.69
CA LYS A 62 1.00 12.50 16.15
C LYS A 62 2.13 12.12 15.20
N CYS A 63 3.14 12.97 15.14
CA CYS A 63 4.36 12.65 14.43
C CYS A 63 5.15 11.57 15.18
N GLU A 64 5.47 10.48 14.51
CA GLU A 64 6.49 9.53 14.94
C GLU A 64 7.84 10.03 14.42
N GLY A 65 8.75 10.32 15.34
CA GLY A 65 9.95 11.10 15.05
C GLY A 65 10.97 10.40 14.16
N ASP A 66 11.09 9.08 14.28
CA ASP A 66 12.14 8.32 13.58
C ASP A 66 11.74 8.03 12.12
N SER A 67 10.45 7.74 11.87
CA SER A 67 9.93 7.48 10.52
C SER A 67 9.43 8.74 9.81
N GLY A 68 9.08 9.79 10.55
CA GLY A 68 8.41 10.98 10.00
C GLY A 68 6.96 10.73 9.56
N LEU A 69 6.34 9.64 10.03
CA LEU A 69 4.95 9.29 9.73
C LEU A 69 3.98 9.85 10.77
N CYS A 70 2.75 10.10 10.33
CA CYS A 70 1.65 10.44 11.22
C CYS A 70 1.00 9.16 11.74
N VAL A 71 1.00 8.93 13.06
CA VAL A 71 0.45 7.72 13.71
C VAL A 71 -0.69 8.08 14.65
N ARG A 72 -1.72 7.22 14.74
CA ARG A 72 -2.79 7.37 15.74
C ARG A 72 -2.26 7.06 17.12
N ASN A 73 -2.71 7.87 18.07
CA ASN A 73 -2.32 7.79 19.48
C ASN A 73 -3.19 6.82 20.28
#